data_AF-A0A819QFH2-F1
#
_entry.id   AF-A0A819QFH2-F1
#
_cell.length_a   1.000
_cell.length_b   1.000
_cell.length_c   1.000
_cell.angle_alpha   90.00
_cell.angle_beta   90.00
_cell.angle_gamma   90.00
#
_symmetry.space_group_name_H-M   'P 1'
#
loop_
_entity.id
_entity.type
_entity.pdbx_description
1 polymer ?
#
loop_
_entity_poly.entity_id
_entity_poly.type
_entity_poly.pdbx_seq_one_letter_code
_entity_poly.pdbx_strand_id
1 'polypeptide(L)'
;MKVKYWTCHSDGCAANVHIDKNDHFIKSHGQHHHIPEPEQIELRNLKGKVKERVITETSSITKIYEEELARSNLSSTALTLAFTAAEG
;
A
#
# COMPACT_ATOMS: atom_id res chain seq x y z
N MET A 1 24.14 8.16 12.05
CA MET A 1 22.72 8.37 11.68
C MET A 1 22.22 7.08 11.02
N LYS A 2 21.15 6.44 11.50
CA LYS A 2 20.57 5.25 10.85
C LYS A 2 19.60 5.71 9.75
N VAL A 3 19.77 5.18 8.54
CA VAL A 3 18.96 5.52 7.36
C VAL A 3 18.19 4.27 6.95
N LYS A 4 16.90 4.42 6.63
CA LYS A 4 16.10 3.40 5.95
C LYS A 4 16.10 3.69 4.45
N TYR A 5 16.16 2.63 3.66
CA TYR A 5 16.25 2.71 2.21
C TYR A 5 14.99 2.08 1.61
N TRP A 6 14.32 2.81 0.72
CA TRP A 6 13.16 2.34 -0.01
C TRP A 6 13.47 2.41 -1.50
N THR A 7 13.26 1.31 -2.21
CA THR A 7 13.39 1.24 -3.66
C THR A 7 12.01 1.16 -4.28
N CYS A 8 11.88 1.68 -5.50
CA CYS A 8 10.68 1.45 -6.28
C CYS A 8 10.47 -0.04 -6.52
N HIS A 9 9.21 -0.49 -6.51
CA HIS A 9 8.87 -1.90 -6.73
C HIS A 9 8.81 -2.26 -8.22
N SER A 10 8.58 -1.28 -9.09
CA SER A 10 8.46 -1.50 -10.53
C SER A 10 9.75 -2.07 -11.11
N ASP A 11 9.61 -3.06 -11.99
CA ASP A 11 10.75 -3.76 -12.57
C ASP A 11 11.66 -2.83 -13.37
N GLY A 12 12.96 -2.94 -13.14
CA GLY A 12 13.98 -2.09 -13.75
C GLY A 12 13.98 -0.62 -13.31
N CYS A 13 13.17 -0.22 -12.32
CA CYS A 13 13.10 1.18 -11.88
C CYS A 13 14.25 1.53 -10.92
N ALA A 14 15.09 2.50 -11.31
CA ALA A 14 16.24 2.93 -10.51
C ALA A 14 15.88 3.90 -9.35
N ALA A 15 14.61 4.33 -9.26
CA ALA A 15 14.17 5.29 -8.27
C ALA A 15 14.24 4.71 -6.85
N ASN A 16 14.85 5.47 -5.94
CA ASN A 16 14.95 5.12 -4.52
C ASN A 16 14.92 6.36 -3.63
N VAL A 17 14.54 6.16 -2.37
CA VAL A 17 14.45 7.22 -1.36
C VAL A 17 15.12 6.78 -0.07
N HIS A 18 15.83 7.72 0.54
CA HIS A 18 16.44 7.59 1.84
C HIS A 18 15.59 8.36 2.84
N ILE A 19 15.17 7.68 3.90
CA ILE A 19 14.43 8.29 5.00
C ILE A 19 15.16 8.03 6.33
N ASP A 20 14.92 8.89 7.31
CA ASP A 20 15.48 8.70 8.64
C ASP A 20 14.73 7.60 9.42
N LYS A 21 15.14 7.37 10.66
CA LYS A 21 14.49 6.38 11.54
C LYS A 21 13.04 6.73 11.90
N ASN A 22 12.67 8.01 11.82
CA ASN A 22 11.36 8.57 12.11
C ASN A 22 10.53 8.78 10.83
N ASP A 23 10.98 8.19 9.72
CA ASP A 23 10.35 8.26 8.40
C ASP A 23 10.30 9.67 7.78
N HIS A 24 11.20 10.57 8.20
CA HIS A 24 11.40 11.85 7.52
C HIS A 24 12.23 11.69 6.25
N PHE A 25 11.80 12.37 5.19
CA PHE A 25 12.54 12.44 3.94
C PHE A 25 13.94 13.03 4.14
N ILE A 26 14.96 12.35 3.61
CA ILE A 26 16.33 12.87 3.56
C ILE A 26 16.68 13.27 2.13
N LYS A 27 16.56 12.33 1.18
CA LYS A 27 16.88 12.53 -0.24
C LYS A 27 16.33 11.40 -1.11
N SER A 28 16.22 11.66 -2.41
CA SER A 28 15.90 10.66 -3.45
C SER A 28 17.01 10.57 -4.51
N HIS A 29 17.10 9.41 -5.16
CA HIS A 29 18.01 9.14 -6.27
C HIS A 29 17.27 8.39 -7.39
N GLY A 30 17.74 8.55 -8.63
CA GLY A 30 17.08 7.99 -9.82
C GLY A 30 15.80 8.72 -10.20
N GLN A 31 15.22 8.34 -11.33
CA GLN A 31 13.92 8.84 -11.80
C GLN A 31 13.00 7.66 -12.11
N HIS A 32 11.70 7.85 -11.87
CA HIS A 32 10.70 6.88 -12.29
C HIS A 32 10.57 6.90 -13.82
N HIS A 33 10.70 5.73 -14.43
CA HIS A 33 10.45 5.48 -15.86
C HIS A 33 9.05 4.90 -16.13
N HIS A 34 8.18 4.86 -15.12
CA HIS A 34 6.82 4.35 -15.20
C HIS A 34 5.85 5.37 -14.62
N ILE A 35 4.57 5.24 -14.97
CA ILE A 35 3.49 6.05 -14.43
C ILE A 35 3.10 5.48 -13.05
N PRO A 36 2.70 6.32 -12.08
CA PRO A 36 2.12 5.82 -10.84
C PRO A 36 0.84 5.02 -11.09
N GLU A 37 0.62 3.95 -10.32
CA GLU A 37 -0.61 3.16 -10.32
C GLU A 37 -1.40 3.45 -9.04
N PRO A 38 -2.22 4.52 -9.00
CA PRO A 38 -2.90 4.96 -7.79
C PRO A 38 -3.82 3.89 -7.20
N GLU A 39 -4.43 3.07 -8.04
CA GLU A 39 -5.31 1.98 -7.61
C GLU A 39 -4.56 0.93 -6.77
N GLN A 40 -3.30 0.63 -7.14
CA GLN A 40 -2.46 -0.29 -6.39
C GLN A 40 -2.06 0.28 -5.01
N ILE A 41 -1.89 1.60 -4.93
CA ILE A 41 -1.63 2.31 -3.67
C ILE A 41 -2.87 2.26 -2.78
N GLU A 42 -4.05 2.49 -3.36
CA GLU A 42 -5.35 2.38 -2.68
C GLU A 42 -5.56 0.99 -2.07
N LEU A 43 -5.33 -0.07 -2.86
CA LEU A 43 -5.43 -1.46 -2.40
C LEU A 43 -4.41 -1.79 -1.31
N ARG A 44 -3.17 -1.31 -1.45
CA ARG A 44 -2.13 -1.50 -0.42
C ARG A 44 -2.56 -0.87 0.91
N ASN A 45 -3.13 0.33 0.86
CA ASN A 45 -3.61 1.03 2.05
C ASN A 45 -4.78 0.29 2.71
N LEU A 46 -5.75 -0.20 1.93
CA LEU A 46 -6.84 -1.05 2.44
C LEU A 46 -6.27 -2.27 3.15
N LYS A 47 -5.36 -3.01 2.49
CA LYS A 47 -4.72 -4.21 3.06
C LYS A 47 -3.96 -3.90 4.35
N GLY A 48 -3.32 -2.74 4.44
CA GLY A 48 -2.66 -2.26 5.65
C GLY A 48 -3.62 -2.14 6.83
N LYS A 49 -4.75 -1.45 6.63
CA LYS A 49 -5.78 -1.25 7.65
C LYS A 49 -6.43 -2.56 8.10
N VAL A 50 -6.75 -3.43 7.14
CA VAL A 50 -7.31 -4.76 7.44
C VAL A 50 -6.33 -5.56 8.30
N LYS A 51 -5.04 -5.61 7.92
CA LYS A 51 -4.02 -6.32 8.71
C LYS A 51 -3.87 -5.77 10.12
N GLU A 52 -3.87 -4.45 10.26
CA GLU A 52 -3.79 -3.80 11.56
C GLU A 52 -4.95 -4.23 12.47
N ARG A 53 -6.19 -4.18 11.96
CA ARG A 53 -7.39 -4.58 12.70
C ARG A 53 -7.46 -6.07 13.00
N VAL A 54 -7.02 -6.93 12.08
CA VAL A 54 -7.01 -8.39 12.30
C VAL A 54 -6.07 -8.78 13.45
N ILE A 55 -5.01 -8.01 13.69
CA ILE A 55 -4.07 -8.28 14.80
C ILE A 55 -4.63 -7.77 16.14
N THR A 56 -5.44 -6.70 16.12
CA THR A 56 -5.91 -6.02 17.34
C THR A 56 -7.32 -6.44 17.78
N GLU A 57 -8.14 -6.95 16.87
CA GLU A 57 -9.53 -7.33 17.11
C GLU A 57 -9.74 -8.85 17.01
N THR A 58 -10.74 -9.36 17.73
CA THR A 58 -11.16 -10.77 17.66
C THR A 58 -12.28 -11.01 16.64
N SER A 59 -12.74 -9.97 15.95
CA SER A 59 -13.74 -10.06 14.88
C SER A 59 -13.22 -10.94 13.73
N SER A 60 -14.12 -11.57 12.98
CA SER A 60 -13.71 -12.37 11.83
C SER A 60 -13.03 -11.51 10.77
N ILE A 61 -12.03 -12.09 10.10
CA ILE A 61 -11.26 -11.41 9.04
C ILE A 61 -12.19 -10.90 7.93
N THR A 62 -13.18 -11.70 7.54
CA THR A 62 -14.18 -11.33 6.53
C THR A 62 -14.96 -10.08 6.93
N LYS A 63 -15.43 -10.01 8.19
CA LYS A 63 -16.15 -8.85 8.69
C LYS A 63 -15.27 -7.59 8.71
N ILE A 64 -14.02 -7.73 9.16
CA ILE A 64 -13.05 -6.61 9.16
C ILE A 64 -12.81 -6.12 7.72
N TYR A 65 -12.66 -7.04 6.77
CA TYR A 65 -12.44 -6.70 5.37
C TYR A 65 -13.63 -5.93 4.77
N GLU A 66 -14.85 -6.43 4.95
CA GLU A 66 -16.08 -5.78 4.47
C GLU A 66 -16.26 -4.38 5.07
N GLU A 67 -16.01 -4.23 6.37
CA GLU A 67 -16.10 -2.92 7.05
C GLU A 67 -15.04 -1.93 6.54
N GLU A 68 -13.80 -2.37 6.36
CA GLU A 68 -12.75 -1.51 5.81
C GLU A 68 -13.00 -1.17 4.35
N LEU A 69 -13.56 -2.09 3.56
CA LEU A 69 -13.98 -1.83 2.19
C LEU A 69 -15.08 -0.77 2.15
N ALA A 70 -16.11 -0.89 3.01
CA ALA A 70 -17.19 0.09 3.11
C ALA A 70 -16.73 1.48 3.61
N ARG A 71 -15.67 1.52 4.43
CA ARG A 71 -15.06 2.78 4.92
C ARG A 71 -14.08 3.39 3.93
N SER A 72 -13.57 2.60 2.99
CA SER A 72 -12.57 3.05 2.03
C SER A 72 -13.20 3.85 0.89
N ASN A 73 -12.55 4.93 0.49
CA ASN A 73 -12.94 5.71 -0.69
C ASN A 73 -12.13 5.24 -1.90
N LEU A 74 -12.29 3.97 -2.26
CA LEU A 74 -11.60 3.35 -3.39
C LEU A 74 -12.19 3.84 -4.72
N SER A 75 -11.33 3.99 -5.71
CA SER A 75 -11.76 4.17 -7.09
C SER A 75 -12.52 2.94 -7.61
N SER A 76 -13.36 3.12 -8.62
CA SER A 76 -14.10 2.01 -9.27
C SER A 76 -13.14 0.92 -9.79
N THR A 77 -12.00 1.34 -10.34
CA THR A 77 -10.94 0.44 -10.80
C THR A 77 -10.32 -0.34 -9.63
N ALA A 78 -9.98 0.32 -8.52
CA ALA A 78 -9.45 -0.37 -7.34
C ALA A 78 -10.47 -1.33 -6.72
N LEU A 79 -11.77 -0.98 -6.68
CA LEU A 79 -12.82 -1.90 -6.24
C LEU A 79 -12.87 -3.17 -7.09
N THR A 80 -12.83 -3.02 -8.41
CA THR A 80 -12.83 -4.16 -9.36
C THR A 80 -11.61 -5.06 -9.12
N LEU A 81 -10.44 -4.47 -8.90
CA LEU A 81 -9.21 -5.21 -8.57
C LEU A 81 -9.29 -5.91 -7.20
N ALA A 82 -9.92 -5.29 -6.20
CA ALA A 82 -10.11 -5.89 -4.88
C ALA A 82 -10.97 -7.18 -4.94
N PHE A 83 -12.01 -7.18 -5.78
CA PHE A 83 -12.88 -8.35 -5.96
C PHE A 83 -12.18 -9.48 -6.71
N THR A 84 -11.46 -9.18 -7.79
CA THR A 84 -10.75 -10.20 -8.57
C THR A 84 -9.62 -10.88 -7.78
N ALA A 85 -8.97 -10.15 -6.86
CA ALA A 85 -7.95 -10.71 -5.97
C ALA A 85 -8.52 -11.62 -4.85
N ALA A 86 -9.83 -11.61 -4.60
CA ALA A 86 -10.47 -12.47 -3.61
C ALA A 86 -10.94 -13.83 -4.17
N GLU A 87 -10.93 -14.00 -5.50
CA GLU A 87 -11.42 -15.20 -6.20
C GLU A 87 -10.30 -16.17 -6.64
N GLY A 88 -9.02 -15.86 -6.35
CA GLY A 88 -7.85 -16.70 -6.67
C GLY A 88 -7.06 -17.12 -5.43
#